data_AF-Q4R0Q9-F1
#
_entry.id   AF-Q4R0Q9-F1
#
_cell.length_a   1.000
_cell.length_b   1.000
_cell.length_c   1.000
_cell.angle_alpha   90.00
_cell.angle_beta   90.00
_cell.angle_gamma   90.00
#
_symmetry.space_group_name_H-M   'P 1'
#
loop_
_entity.id
_entity.type
_entity.pdbx_description
1 polymer ?
#
loop_
_entity_poly.entity_id
_entity_poly.type
_entity_poly.pdbx_seq_one_letter_code
_entity_poly.pdbx_strand_id
1 'polypeptide(L)'
;PFFIKISVVAVNGTVIPSSLLHQPTIIYEPGEDHHDDHDSGSIAGSGVRKDVNTLTKAETDNLREALRGVMDDHGPNGFQAIAA
;
A
#
# COMPACT_ATOMS: atom_id res chain seq x y z
N PRO A 1 0.49 -4.35 -15.34
CA PRO A 1 -0.08 -5.72 -15.34
C PRO A 1 1.06 -6.73 -15.31
N PHE A 2 0.95 -7.81 -14.53
CA PHE A 2 1.97 -8.86 -14.47
C PHE A 2 1.34 -10.24 -14.68
N PHE A 3 2.12 -11.19 -15.20
CA PHE A 3 1.69 -12.56 -15.48
C PHE A 3 2.62 -13.54 -14.77
N ILE A 4 2.05 -14.58 -14.16
CA ILE A 4 2.81 -15.63 -13.48
C ILE A 4 3.01 -16.81 -14.44
N LYS A 5 4.27 -17.13 -14.74
CA LYS A 5 4.64 -18.32 -15.54
C LYS A 5 4.97 -19.48 -14.59
N ILE A 6 4.26 -20.60 -14.72
CA ILE A 6 4.47 -21.81 -13.91
C ILE A 6 5.21 -22.86 -14.74
N SER A 7 6.22 -23.49 -14.15
CA SER A 7 6.91 -24.66 -14.69
C SER A 7 7.00 -25.75 -13.62
N VAL A 8 6.31 -26.87 -13.83
CA VAL A 8 6.32 -28.02 -12.92
C VAL A 8 7.14 -29.13 -13.56
N VAL A 9 8.12 -29.66 -12.84
CA VAL A 9 9.02 -30.73 -13.30
C VAL A 9 8.85 -31.93 -12.39
N ALA A 10 8.58 -33.10 -12.99
CA ALA A 10 8.47 -34.36 -12.27
C ALA A 10 9.85 -34.83 -11.76
N VAL A 11 9.87 -35.74 -10.78
CA VAL A 11 11.12 -36.27 -10.20
C VAL A 11 12.05 -36.94 -11.22
N ASN A 12 11.50 -37.41 -12.34
CA ASN A 12 12.25 -38.00 -13.45
C ASN A 12 12.74 -36.96 -14.49
N GLY A 13 12.54 -35.66 -14.23
CA GLY A 13 12.96 -34.56 -15.11
C GLY A 13 11.95 -34.16 -16.19
N THR A 14 10.81 -34.83 -16.31
CA THR A 14 9.79 -34.50 -17.32
C THR A 14 9.03 -33.22 -16.93
N VAL A 15 8.89 -32.27 -17.87
CA VAL A 15 8.09 -31.06 -17.66
C VAL A 15 6.61 -31.35 -17.89
N ILE A 16 5.76 -31.00 -16.92
CA ILE A 16 4.31 -31.13 -17.04
C ILE A 16 3.77 -29.96 -17.86
N PRO A 17 2.90 -30.21 -18.87
CA PRO A 17 2.25 -29.15 -19.63
C PRO A 17 1.42 -28.22 -18.72
N SER A 18 1.63 -26.91 -18.85
CA SER A 18 0.91 -25.90 -18.06
C SER A 18 -0.58 -25.86 -18.33
N SER A 19 -1.05 -26.41 -19.46
CA SER A 19 -2.48 -26.52 -19.81
C SER A 19 -3.25 -27.48 -18.91
N LEU A 20 -2.56 -28.41 -18.23
CA LEU A 20 -3.17 -29.30 -17.25
C LEU A 20 -3.37 -28.64 -15.89
N LEU A 21 -2.78 -27.46 -15.68
CA LEU A 21 -2.84 -26.72 -14.44
C LEU A 21 -3.91 -25.62 -14.57
N HIS A 22 -4.63 -25.38 -13.48
CA HIS A 22 -5.48 -24.19 -13.40
C HIS A 22 -4.62 -22.92 -13.49
N GLN A 23 -5.18 -21.87 -14.09
CA GLN A 23 -4.50 -20.59 -14.16
C GLN A 23 -4.26 -20.06 -12.75
N PRO A 24 -3.09 -19.47 -12.47
CA PRO A 24 -2.80 -18.90 -11.17
C PRO A 24 -3.74 -17.74 -10.87
N THR A 25 -4.22 -17.68 -9.63
CA THR A 25 -5.01 -16.58 -9.10
C THR A 25 -4.16 -15.78 -8.11
N ILE A 26 -4.23 -14.46 -8.19
CA ILE A 26 -3.63 -13.56 -7.18
C ILE A 26 -4.73 -13.23 -6.18
N ILE A 27 -4.48 -13.55 -4.91
CA ILE A 27 -5.38 -13.23 -3.80
C ILE A 27 -4.72 -12.15 -2.97
N TYR A 28 -5.43 -11.03 -2.79
CA TYR A 28 -5.06 -9.99 -1.83
C TYR A 28 -6.04 -10.08 -0.66
N GLU A 29 -5.51 -10.36 0.52
CA GLU A 29 -6.28 -10.36 1.77
C GLU A 29 -5.83 -9.14 2.58
N PRO A 30 -6.72 -8.16 2.79
CA PRO A 30 -6.41 -7.03 3.68
C PRO A 30 -6.28 -7.54 5.13
N GLY A 31 -5.57 -6.79 5.97
CA GLY A 31 -5.52 -7.09 7.41
C GLY A 31 -6.90 -6.98 8.06
N GLU A 32 -7.09 -7.65 9.19
CA GLU A 32 -8.28 -7.51 10.05
C GLU A 32 -8.55 -6.01 10.35
N ASP A 33 -9.83 -5.62 10.36
CA ASP A 33 -10.31 -4.25 10.61
C ASP A 33 -9.96 -3.19 9.53
N HIS A 34 -9.67 -3.62 8.29
CA HIS A 34 -9.41 -2.69 7.18
C HIS A 34 -10.69 -2.02 6.68
N HIS A 35 -10.92 -0.79 7.12
CA HIS A 35 -11.96 0.10 6.59
C HIS A 35 -11.38 0.98 5.47
N ASP A 36 -11.64 0.60 4.21
CA ASP A 36 -11.34 1.47 3.07
C ASP A 36 -12.35 2.62 2.99
N ASP A 37 -12.03 3.74 3.64
CA ASP A 37 -12.67 5.01 3.32
C ASP A 37 -12.20 5.41 1.91
N HIS A 38 -13.02 5.07 0.91
CA HIS A 38 -12.81 5.27 -0.52
C HIS A 38 -12.68 6.76 -0.89
N ASP A 39 -11.59 7.42 -0.48
CA ASP A 39 -11.33 8.79 -0.87
C ASP A 39 -10.64 8.83 -2.22
N SER A 40 -11.40 9.36 -3.17
CA SER A 40 -10.98 9.63 -4.53
C SER A 40 -9.83 10.65 -4.52
N GLY A 41 -8.88 10.48 -5.44
CA GLY A 41 -7.70 11.35 -5.56
C GLY A 41 -8.05 12.84 -5.49
N SER A 42 -7.33 13.55 -4.61
CA SER A 42 -7.42 14.99 -4.36
C SER A 42 -8.84 15.51 -4.09
N ILE A 43 -9.29 15.44 -2.84
CA ILE A 43 -10.44 16.21 -2.37
C ILE A 43 -10.07 17.69 -2.41
N ALA A 44 -10.67 18.43 -3.34
CA ALA A 44 -10.42 19.86 -3.49
C ALA A 44 -10.82 20.62 -2.22
N GLY A 45 -9.85 21.31 -1.60
CA GLY A 45 -10.11 22.46 -0.72
C GLY A 45 -10.34 22.19 0.77
N SER A 46 -10.39 20.95 1.24
CA SER A 46 -10.47 20.66 2.69
C SER A 46 -9.78 19.34 3.03
N GLY A 47 -8.74 19.40 3.88
CA GLY A 47 -8.13 18.21 4.45
C GLY A 47 -9.10 17.57 5.46
N VAL A 48 -9.45 16.31 5.26
CA VAL A 48 -10.31 15.55 6.18
C VAL A 48 -9.45 14.94 7.28
N ARG A 49 -9.85 15.08 8.55
CA ARG A 49 -9.27 14.35 9.68
C ARG A 49 -10.06 13.07 9.90
N LYS A 50 -9.50 11.94 9.49
CA LYS A 50 -10.07 10.60 9.70
C LYS A 50 -9.70 10.04 11.08
N ASP A 51 -10.42 9.00 11.50
CA ASP A 51 -10.00 8.16 12.62
C ASP A 51 -8.67 7.47 12.25
N VAL A 52 -7.73 7.42 13.19
CA VAL A 52 -6.42 6.82 12.97
C VAL A 52 -6.49 5.30 12.77
N ASN A 53 -7.55 4.66 13.25
CA ASN A 53 -7.77 3.22 13.11
C ASN A 53 -8.30 2.84 11.72
N THR A 54 -8.78 3.80 10.92
CA THR A 54 -9.35 3.56 9.58
C THR A 54 -8.45 4.03 8.44
N LEU A 55 -7.20 4.41 8.74
CA LEU A 55 -6.29 4.90 7.72
C LEU A 55 -5.86 3.79 6.77
N THR A 56 -5.92 4.07 5.47
CA THR A 56 -5.35 3.18 4.47
C THR A 56 -3.83 3.18 4.56
N LYS A 57 -3.19 2.14 3.98
CA LYS A 57 -1.72 2.07 3.90
C LYS A 57 -1.13 3.29 3.19
N ALA A 58 -1.75 3.73 2.10
CA ALA A 58 -1.28 4.86 1.31
C ALA A 58 -1.37 6.18 2.09
N GLU A 59 -2.47 6.42 2.81
CA GLU A 59 -2.60 7.61 3.67
C GLU A 59 -1.59 7.59 4.81
N THR A 60 -1.38 6.43 5.44
CA THR A 60 -0.38 6.28 6.50
C THR A 60 1.03 6.58 5.99
N ASP A 61 1.41 6.04 4.83
CA ASP A 61 2.72 6.28 4.23
C ASP A 61 2.89 7.76 3.83
N ASN A 62 1.85 8.38 3.27
CA ASN A 62 1.84 9.80 2.94
C ASN A 62 2.01 10.69 4.19
N LEU A 63 1.30 10.39 5.27
CA LEU A 63 1.42 11.12 6.54
C LEU A 63 2.81 10.99 7.16
N ARG A 64 3.42 9.79 7.10
CA ARG A 64 4.78 9.56 7.58
C ARG A 64 5.81 10.38 6.81
N GLU A 65 5.73 10.39 5.48
CA GLU A 65 6.66 11.16 4.66
C GLU A 65 6.45 12.67 4.86
N ALA A 66 5.19 13.13 4.94
CA ALA A 66 4.88 14.54 5.19
C ALA A 66 5.43 14.99 6.55
N LEU A 67 5.22 14.20 7.62
CA LEU A 67 5.75 14.51 8.94
C LEU A 67 7.29 14.53 8.92
N ARG A 68 7.93 13.60 8.21
CA ARG A 68 9.39 13.59 8.03
C ARG A 68 9.88 14.90 7.41
N GLY A 69 9.22 15.37 6.35
CA GLY A 69 9.53 16.66 5.75
C GLY A 69 9.40 17.84 6.71
N VAL A 70 8.38 17.85 7.58
CA VAL A 70 8.21 18.90 8.60
C VAL A 70 9.28 18.81 9.69
N MET A 71 9.70 17.60 10.09
CA MET A 71 10.78 17.40 11.05
C MET A 71 12.15 17.82 10.51
N ASP A 72 12.39 17.60 9.21
CA ASP A 72 13.63 18.00 8.54
C ASP A 72 13.67 19.51 8.20
N ASP A 73 12.54 20.19 8.24
CA ASP A 73 12.45 21.65 8.08
C ASP A 73 12.95 22.36 9.36
N HIS A 74 13.99 23.19 9.21
CA HIS A 74 14.58 24.00 10.27
C HIS A 74 14.11 25.47 10.21
N GLY A 75 13.21 25.80 9.28
CA GLY A 75 12.60 27.11 9.14
C GLY A 75 11.46 27.36 10.12
N PRO A 76 10.79 28.53 10.02
CA PRO A 76 9.72 28.94 10.94
C PRO A 76 8.49 28.02 10.97
N ASN A 77 8.29 27.21 9.94
CA ASN A 77 7.18 26.25 9.83
C ASN A 77 7.59 24.81 10.15
N GLY A 78 8.87 24.60 10.48
CA GLY A 78 9.41 23.29 10.82
C GLY A 78 8.97 22.78 12.18
N PHE A 79 9.13 21.49 12.43
CA PHE A 79 8.65 20.81 13.64
C PHE A 79 9.16 21.48 14.92
N GLN A 80 10.44 21.84 14.95
CA GLN A 80 11.06 22.48 16.13
C GLN A 80 10.46 23.86 16.41
N ALA A 81 10.05 24.60 15.38
CA ALA A 81 9.46 25.93 15.55
C ALA A 81 7.99 25.86 15.97
N ILE A 82 7.22 24.88 15.47
CA ILE A 82 5.79 24.72 15.81
C ILE A 82 5.56 24.04 17.17
N ALA A 83 6.54 23.29 17.68
CA ALA A 83 6.45 22.56 18.95
C ALA A 83 7.06 23.30 20.16
N ALA A 84 7.59 24.51 19.94
CA ALA A 84 8.25 25.33 20.96
C ALA A 84 7.28 26.06 21.89
#